data_AF-A0A060BPK2-F1
#
_entry.id   AF-A0A060BPK2-F1
#
_cell.length_a   1.000
_cell.length_b   1.000
_cell.length_c   1.000
_cell.angle_alpha   90.00
_cell.angle_beta   90.00
_cell.angle_gamma   90.00
#
_symmetry.space_group_name_H-M   'P 1'
#
loop_
_entity.id
_entity.type
_entity.pdbx_description
1 polymer ?
#
loop_
_entity_poly.entity_id
_entity_poly.type
_entity_poly.pdbx_seq_one_letter_code
_entity_poly.pdbx_strand_id
1 'polypeptide(L)' 'RVVHLRILVDTQSVEVFVDDGYTVLSQQVHLLPGDTGASLYADGGPLHATSITLREH' A
#
# COMPACT_ATOMS: atom_id res chain seq x y z
N ARG A 1 13.99 -11.52 -4.96
CA ARG A 1 13.63 -11.17 -3.55
C ARG A 1 12.16 -10.75 -3.57
N VAL A 2 11.37 -11.16 -2.58
CA VAL A 2 9.93 -10.85 -2.49
C VAL A 2 9.71 -10.04 -1.23
N VAL A 3 8.73 -9.13 -1.25
CA VAL A 3 8.26 -8.39 -0.09
C VAL A 3 6.76 -8.61 0.03
N HIS A 4 6.27 -8.81 1.24
CA HIS A 4 4.84 -8.82 1.52
C HIS A 4 4.44 -7.47 2.10
N LEU A 5 3.38 -6.86 1.57
CA LEU A 5 2.89 -5.56 2.03
C LEU A 5 1.44 -5.69 2.45
N ARG A 6 1.12 -5.18 3.64
CA ARG A 6 -0.24 -4.84 4.02
C ARG A 6 -0.31 -3.33 4.19
N ILE A 7 -1.21 -2.70 3.46
CA ILE A 7 -1.38 -1.24 3.46
C ILE A 7 -2.79 -0.94 3.97
N LEU A 8 -2.89 -0.14 5.02
CA LEU A 8 -4.15 0.42 5.48
C LEU A 8 -4.21 1.89 5.03
N VAL A 9 -5.35 2.26 4.47
CA VAL A 9 -5.60 3.61 3.97
C VAL A 9 -6.89 4.09 4.63
N ASP A 10 -6.81 5.25 5.26
CA ASP A 10 -7.96 6.01 5.75
C ASP A 10 -7.90 7.42 5.13
N THR A 11 -9.01 8.14 5.17
CA THR A 11 -9.17 9.53 4.76
C THR A 11 -8.06 10.46 5.27
N GLN A 12 -7.44 10.13 6.40
CA GLN A 12 -6.42 10.97 7.05
C GLN A 12 -5.08 10.24 7.34
N SER A 13 -4.90 9.00 6.88
CA SER A 13 -3.67 8.24 7.15
C SER A 13 -3.35 7.18 6.10
N VAL A 14 -2.06 6.84 6.03
CA VAL A 14 -1.57 5.63 5.35
C VAL A 14 -0.60 4.91 6.27
N GLU A 15 -0.82 3.61 6.43
CA GLU A 15 -0.01 2.73 7.27
C GLU A 15 0.48 1.56 6.44
N VAL A 16 1.80 1.37 6.37
CA VAL A 16 2.45 0.33 5.58
C VAL A 16 3.15 -0.64 6.52
N PHE A 17 2.69 -1.89 6.49
CA PHE A 17 3.28 -3.01 7.23
C PHE A 17 4.09 -3.85 6.25
N VAL A 18 5.40 -3.92 6.47
CA VAL A 18 6.34 -4.66 5.63
C VAL A 18 6.60 -6.04 6.23
N ASP A 19 6.48 -7.06 5.39
CA ASP A 19 6.52 -8.47 5.74
C ASP A 19 5.56 -8.78 6.89
N ASP A 20 5.96 -9.57 7.88
CA ASP A 20 5.14 -9.91 9.05
C ASP A 20 5.14 -8.79 10.12
N GLY A 21 5.26 -7.53 9.70
CA GLY A 21 5.23 -6.37 10.60
C GLY A 21 6.57 -6.04 11.29
N TYR A 22 7.69 -6.59 10.80
CA TYR A 22 9.03 -6.25 11.31
C TYR A 22 9.35 -4.75 11.14
N THR A 23 8.83 -4.14 10.09
CA THR A 23 8.93 -2.69 9.84
C THR A 23 7.54 -2.13 9.58
N VAL A 24 7.21 -1.03 10.25
CA VAL A 24 5.96 -0.30 10.06
C VAL A 24 6.26 1.16 9.80
N LEU A 25 5.60 1.72 8.79
CA LEU A 25 5.60 3.15 8.51
C LEU A 25 4.17 3.68 8.65
N SER A 26 3.99 4.70 9.47
CA SER A 26 2.69 5.33 9.71
C SER A 26 2.79 6.82 9.47
N GLN A 27 1.93 7.36 8.62
CA GLN A 27 1.98 8.76 8.21
C GLN A 27 0.58 9.36 8.13
N GLN A 28 0.46 10.61 8.59
CA GLN A 28 -0.73 11.42 8.33
C GLN A 28 -0.70 11.88 6.87
N VAL A 29 -1.80 11.69 6.17
CA VAL A 29 -1.99 12.11 4.77
C VAL A 29 -3.34 12.79 4.66
N HIS A 30 -3.42 13.94 3.98
CA HIS A 30 -4.69 14.65 3.80
C HIS A 30 -5.29 14.31 2.43
N LEU A 31 -5.98 13.17 2.33
CA LEU A 31 -6.65 12.77 1.08
C LEU A 31 -7.85 13.68 0.79
N LEU A 32 -8.05 14.01 -0.48
CA LEU A 32 -9.23 14.69 -0.98
C LEU A 32 -10.32 13.67 -1.37
N PRO A 33 -11.60 14.06 -1.45
CA PRO A 33 -12.69 13.15 -1.82
C PRO A 33 -12.55 12.45 -3.19
N GLY A 34 -11.68 12.95 -4.07
CA GLY A 34 -11.39 12.34 -5.38
C GLY A 34 -10.22 11.36 -5.38
N ASP A 35 -9.47 11.26 -4.28
CA ASP A 35 -8.24 10.46 -4.20
C ASP A 35 -8.57 8.99 -3.84
N THR A 36 -9.21 8.29 -4.77
CA THR A 36 -9.74 6.92 -4.55
C THR A 36 -9.01 5.84 -5.35
N GLY A 37 -8.08 6.23 -6.21
CA GLY A 37 -7.34 5.31 -7.08
C GLY A 37 -6.14 4.65 -6.41
N ALA A 38 -5.80 3.45 -6.88
CA ALA A 38 -4.53 2.79 -6.57
C ALA A 38 -3.88 2.31 -7.87
N SER A 39 -2.55 2.40 -7.97
CA SER A 39 -1.78 1.93 -9.12
C SER A 39 -0.54 1.17 -8.67
N LEU A 40 -0.09 0.25 -9.52
CA LEU A 40 1.20 -0.42 -9.38
C LEU A 40 2.10 0.04 -10.52
N TYR A 41 3.36 0.32 -10.22
CA TYR A 41 4.34 0.72 -11.23
C TYR A 41 5.67 0.00 -10.99
N ALA A 42 6.49 -0.06 -12.05
CA ALA A 42 7.80 -0.67 -12.04
C ALA A 42 8.72 0.07 -13.01
N ASP A 43 9.93 0.36 -12.58
CA ASP A 43 10.97 0.98 -13.41
C ASP A 43 12.14 0.01 -13.57
N GLY A 44 12.72 -0.04 -14.77
CA GLY A 44 13.90 -0.87 -15.06
C GLY A 44 13.63 -2.37 -15.24
N GLY A 45 12.37 -2.81 -15.22
CA GLY A 45 12.00 -4.20 -15.45
C GLY A 45 10.54 -4.51 -15.08
N PRO A 46 10.04 -5.72 -15.36
CA PRO A 46 8.68 -6.11 -15.02
C PRO A 46 8.50 -6.32 -13.51
N LEU A 47 7.33 -5.93 -12.98
CA LEU A 47 6.88 -6.27 -11.63
C LEU A 47 5.98 -7.51 -11.67
N HIS A 48 6.32 -8.51 -10.86
CA HIS A 48 5.45 -9.65 -10.58
C HIS A 48 4.70 -9.41 -9.26
N ALA A 49 3.51 -8.81 -9.34
CA ALA A 49 2.61 -8.66 -8.20
C ALA A 49 1.65 -9.85 -8.13
N THR A 50 1.59 -10.50 -6.97
CA THR A 50 0.76 -11.69 -6.73
C THR A 50 -0.04 -11.50 -5.44
N SER A 51 -1.11 -12.28 -5.27
CA SER A 51 -1.95 -12.27 -4.06
C SER A 51 -2.53 -10.89 -3.70
N ILE A 52 -2.77 -10.02 -4.70
CA ILE A 52 -3.37 -8.70 -4.49
C ILE A 52 -4.82 -8.89 -4.04
N THR A 53 -5.14 -8.34 -2.88
CA THR A 53 -6.50 -8.30 -2.35
C THR A 53 -6.80 -6.88 -1.86
N LEU A 54 -7.91 -6.32 -2.30
CA LEU A 54 -8.47 -5.08 -1.76
C LEU A 54 -9.67 -5.42 -0.88
N ARG A 55 -9.75 -4.81 0.30
CA ARG A 55 -10.86 -5.00 1.24
C ARG A 55 -11.29 -3.64 1.76
N GLU A 56 -12.59 -3.41 1.76
CA GLU A 56 -13.22 -2.30 2.45
C GLU A 56 -13.62 -2.79 3.86
N HIS A 57 -13.45 -1.93 4.85
CA HIS A 57 -13.74 -2.21 6.26
C HIS A 57 -14.90 -1.36 6.76
#